data_AF-A0A2G6DP87-F1
#
_entry.id   AF-A0A2G6DP87-F1
#
_cell.length_a   1.000
_cell.length_b   1.000
_cell.length_c   1.000
_cell.angle_alpha   90.00
_cell.angle_beta   90.00
_cell.angle_gamma   90.00
#
_symmetry.space_group_name_H-M   'P 1'
#
loop_
_entity.id
_entity.type
_entity.pdbx_description
1 polymer ?
#
loop_
_entity_poly.entity_id
_entity_poly.type
_entity_poly.pdbx_seq_one_letter_code
_entity_poly.pdbx_strand_id
1 'polypeptide(L)'
;NQSHFQWLQKASNLLTEQGKISFILPTDMAQKLIKQAPDCDLYCCEMWEITTKQTKAPKRMVLTFAKQNFCKKLQKNHRFLTIYDENNQYTEQFKLLTKDFYLAF
;
A
#
# COMPACT_ATOMS: atom_id res chain seq x y z
N ASN A 1 15.05 17.75 0.80
CA ASN A 1 13.80 16.97 0.71
C ASN A 1 13.85 16.05 -0.50
N GLN A 2 13.81 14.73 -0.29
CA GLN A 2 13.64 13.77 -1.39
C GLN A 2 12.14 13.44 -1.56
N SER A 3 11.64 13.41 -2.79
CA SER A 3 10.24 13.07 -3.07
C SER A 3 9.99 11.55 -2.98
N HIS A 4 8.73 11.13 -2.80
CA HIS A 4 8.37 9.70 -2.82
C HIS A 4 8.83 9.01 -4.13
N PHE A 5 8.78 9.74 -5.24
CA PHE A 5 9.23 9.24 -6.53
C PHE A 5 10.75 8.98 -6.56
N GLN A 6 11.56 9.85 -5.95
CA GLN A 6 13.01 9.61 -5.87
C GLN A 6 13.35 8.35 -5.07
N TRP A 7 12.58 8.05 -4.02
CA TRP A 7 12.73 6.78 -3.29
C TRP A 7 12.34 5.59 -4.15
N LEU A 8 11.27 5.70 -4.93
CA LEU A 8 10.84 4.64 -5.86
C LEU A 8 11.88 4.40 -6.97
N GLN A 9 12.45 5.47 -7.54
CA GLN A 9 13.53 5.38 -8.52
C GLN A 9 14.76 4.68 -7.94
N LYS A 10 15.17 5.04 -6.72
CA LYS A 10 16.26 4.35 -6.02
C LYS A 10 15.96 2.87 -5.81
N ALA A 11 14.73 2.55 -5.41
CA ALA A 11 14.31 1.16 -5.21
C ALA A 11 14.41 0.36 -6.51
N SER A 12 14.04 0.92 -7.66
CA SER A 12 14.13 0.23 -8.95
C SER A 12 15.53 -0.35 -9.22
N ASN A 13 16.57 0.40 -8.84
CA ASN A 13 17.98 -0.02 -8.98
C ASN A 13 18.42 -1.07 -7.94
N LEU A 14 17.71 -1.18 -6.81
CA LEU A 14 18.06 -2.07 -5.70
C LEU A 14 17.23 -3.36 -5.68
N LEU A 15 16.06 -3.36 -6.31
CA LEU A 15 15.16 -4.51 -6.32
C LEU A 15 15.67 -5.60 -7.27
N THR A 16 15.69 -6.83 -6.76
CA THR A 16 15.83 -8.03 -7.60
C THR A 16 14.59 -8.19 -8.50
N GLU A 17 14.63 -9.15 -9.43
CA GLU A 17 13.47 -9.45 -10.29
C GLU A 17 12.17 -9.78 -9.53
N GLN A 18 12.29 -10.25 -8.28
CA GLN A 18 11.15 -10.55 -7.40
C GLN A 18 11.09 -9.62 -6.18
N GLY A 19 11.93 -8.59 -6.15
CA GLY A 19 11.95 -7.61 -5.08
C GLY A 19 10.70 -6.75 -5.08
N LYS A 20 10.34 -6.25 -3.90
CA LYS A 20 9.20 -5.36 -3.69
C LYS A 20 9.61 -4.19 -2.82
N ILE A 21 8.96 -3.06 -3.04
CA ILE A 21 8.97 -1.93 -2.12
C ILE A 21 7.54 -1.54 -1.79
N SER A 22 7.26 -1.25 -0.52
CA SER A 22 5.95 -0.82 -0.06
C SER A 22 5.99 0.57 0.58
N PHE A 23 4.95 1.36 0.34
CA PHE A 23 4.77 2.70 0.89
C PHE A 23 3.42 2.80 1.60
N ILE A 24 3.38 3.55 2.70
CA ILE A 24 2.12 3.98 3.36
C ILE A 24 2.02 5.50 3.22
N LEU A 25 1.11 5.97 2.38
CA LEU A 25 1.04 7.39 1.99
C LEU A 25 -0.38 7.94 2.14
N PRO A 26 -0.55 9.27 2.29
CA PRO A 26 -1.81 9.94 2.02
C PRO A 26 -2.34 9.58 0.62
N THR A 27 -3.67 9.46 0.47
CA THR A 27 -4.32 8.97 -0.76
C THR A 27 -3.95 9.76 -2.02
N ASP A 28 -3.87 11.09 -1.93
CA ASP A 28 -3.46 11.97 -3.04
C ASP A 28 -2.01 11.72 -3.48
N MET A 29 -1.10 11.56 -2.52
CA MET A 29 0.31 11.25 -2.78
C MET A 29 0.50 9.83 -3.31
N ALA A 30 -0.30 8.87 -2.83
CA ALA A 30 -0.34 7.50 -3.30
C ALA A 30 -0.75 7.43 -4.79
N GLN A 31 -1.85 8.09 -5.15
CA GLN A 31 -2.30 8.16 -6.54
C GLN A 31 -1.28 8.83 -7.46
N LYS A 32 -0.61 9.89 -6.97
CA LYS A 32 0.50 10.51 -7.71
C LYS A 32 1.63 9.52 -7.96
N LEU A 33 2.06 8.78 -6.93
CA LEU A 33 3.16 7.83 -7.05
C LEU A 33 2.83 6.67 -8.01
N ILE A 34 1.59 6.16 -8.00
CA ILE A 34 1.12 5.14 -8.95
C ILE A 34 1.30 5.61 -10.41
N LYS A 35 0.95 6.86 -10.71
CA LYS A 35 1.08 7.44 -12.05
C LYS A 35 2.53 7.60 -12.48
N GLN A 36 3.43 7.86 -11.54
CA GLN A 36 4.87 8.06 -11.81
C GLN A 36 5.66 6.75 -11.87
N ALA A 37 5.17 5.67 -11.26
CA ALA A 37 5.92 4.42 -11.16
C ALA A 37 6.44 3.84 -12.49
N PRO A 38 5.67 3.87 -13.60
CA PRO A 38 6.14 3.40 -14.90
C PRO A 38 7.40 4.14 -15.41
N ASP A 39 7.63 5.38 -14.99
CA ASP A 39 8.81 6.18 -15.37
C ASP A 39 10.12 5.64 -14.78
N CYS A 40 10.06 4.60 -13.93
CA CYS A 40 11.22 3.93 -13.35
C CYS A 40 11.12 2.40 -13.38
N ASP A 41 10.41 1.84 -14.37
CA ASP A 41 10.26 0.39 -14.59
C ASP A 41 9.63 -0.40 -13.41
N LEU A 42 8.92 0.31 -12.54
CA LEU A 42 8.16 -0.27 -11.45
C LEU A 42 6.65 -0.08 -11.68
N TYR A 43 5.86 -1.00 -11.14
CA TYR A 43 4.42 -1.01 -11.30
C TYR A 43 3.77 -1.35 -9.96
N CYS A 44 2.66 -0.69 -9.64
CA CYS A 44 1.87 -1.02 -8.46
C CYS A 44 1.20 -2.39 -8.68
N CYS A 45 1.58 -3.40 -7.89
CA CYS A 45 1.02 -4.74 -7.95
C CYS A 45 -0.04 -5.02 -6.88
N GLU A 46 -0.02 -4.26 -5.79
CA GLU A 46 -0.97 -4.40 -4.70
C GLU A 46 -1.26 -3.02 -4.11
N MET A 47 -2.53 -2.76 -3.82
CA MET A 47 -2.96 -1.54 -3.13
C MET A 47 -4.02 -1.86 -2.07
N TRP A 48 -3.89 -1.18 -0.92
CA TRP A 48 -4.87 -1.22 0.14
C TRP A 48 -5.36 0.20 0.41
N GLU A 49 -6.67 0.41 0.34
CA GLU A 49 -7.30 1.65 0.80
C GLU A 49 -7.67 1.51 2.28
N ILE A 50 -7.16 2.42 3.12
CA ILE A 50 -7.37 2.38 4.57
C ILE A 50 -8.36 3.48 4.97
N THR A 51 -9.51 3.06 5.48
CA THR A 51 -10.54 3.94 6.04
C THR A 51 -10.58 3.80 7.56
N THR A 52 -10.78 4.91 8.28
CA THR A 52 -10.93 4.84 9.74
C THR A 52 -12.28 4.25 10.15
N LYS A 53 -13.33 4.54 9.37
CA LYS A 53 -14.71 4.06 9.54
C LYS A 53 -15.32 3.91 8.15
N GLN A 54 -16.31 3.05 8.00
CA GLN A 54 -16.92 2.72 6.70
C GLN A 54 -17.54 3.94 5.98
N THR A 55 -18.01 4.93 6.74
CA THR A 55 -18.61 6.17 6.20
C THR A 55 -17.59 7.24 5.79
N LYS A 56 -16.30 7.01 6.01
CA LYS A 56 -15.24 8.00 5.74
C LYS A 56 -14.42 7.59 4.51
N ALA A 57 -14.04 8.59 3.71
CA ALA A 57 -13.09 8.41 2.62
C ALA A 57 -11.73 7.91 3.15
N PRO A 58 -11.00 7.09 2.36
CA PRO A 58 -9.68 6.61 2.73
C PRO A 58 -8.71 7.78 2.82
N LYS A 59 -7.98 7.84 3.92
CA LYS A 59 -6.95 8.88 4.15
C LYS A 59 -5.55 8.40 3.85
N ARG A 60 -5.35 7.09 3.80
CA ARG A 60 -4.05 6.47 3.53
C ARG A 60 -4.23 5.28 2.61
N MET A 61 -3.20 5.01 1.82
CA MET A 61 -3.07 3.79 1.05
C MET A 61 -1.76 3.08 1.38
N VAL A 62 -1.79 1.75 1.39
CA VAL A 62 -0.58 0.93 1.29
C VAL A 62 -0.41 0.56 -0.17
N LEU A 63 0.75 0.87 -0.74
CA LEU A 63 1.07 0.55 -2.13
C LEU A 63 2.30 -0.34 -2.15
N THR A 64 2.26 -1.41 -2.92
CA THR A 64 3.43 -2.26 -3.18
C THR A 64 3.79 -2.20 -4.66
N PHE A 65 5.05 -1.91 -4.94
CA PHE A 65 5.61 -1.82 -6.28
C PHE A 65 6.65 -2.89 -6.52
N ALA A 66 6.69 -3.40 -7.76
CA ALA A 66 7.71 -4.31 -8.23
C ALA A 66 7.90 -4.18 -9.75
N LYS A 67 8.89 -4.90 -10.29
CA LYS A 67 9.13 -5.00 -11.73
C LYS A 67 7.97 -5.69 -12.45
N GLN A 68 7.73 -5.31 -13.70
CA GLN A 68 6.52 -5.70 -14.45
C GLN A 68 6.29 -7.22 -14.51
N ASN A 69 7.36 -8.00 -14.76
CA ASN A 69 7.27 -9.44 -14.89
C ASN A 69 6.80 -10.11 -13.60
N PHE A 70 7.21 -9.59 -12.45
CA PHE A 70 6.75 -10.08 -11.17
C PHE A 70 5.35 -9.59 -10.85
N CYS A 71 5.03 -8.33 -11.16
CA CYS A 71 3.67 -7.79 -11.03
C CYS A 71 2.62 -8.59 -11.82
N LYS A 72 2.97 -9.14 -12.99
CA LYS A 72 2.06 -10.01 -13.77
C LYS A 72 1.79 -11.35 -13.09
N LYS A 73 2.76 -11.87 -12.32
CA LYS A 73 2.61 -13.12 -11.55
C LYS A 73 1.80 -12.89 -10.28
N LEU A 74 1.88 -11.69 -9.71
CA LEU A 74 1.06 -11.27 -8.59
C LEU A 74 -0.35 -10.99 -9.12
N GLN A 75 -1.35 -11.69 -8.59
CA GLN A 75 -2.74 -11.31 -8.83
C GLN A 75 -2.91 -9.87 -8.32
N LYS A 76 -3.33 -8.95 -9.20
CA LYS A 76 -3.54 -7.55 -8.82
C LYS A 76 -4.58 -7.53 -7.71
N ASN A 77 -4.15 -7.14 -6.51
CA ASN A 77 -5.01 -7.11 -5.34
C ASN A 77 -5.30 -5.65 -4.99
N HIS A 78 -6.54 -5.23 -5.25
CA HIS A 78 -7.11 -4.04 -4.61
C HIS A 78 -7.88 -4.51 -3.37
N ARG A 79 -7.46 -4.05 -2.21
CA ARG A 79 -8.06 -4.41 -0.92
C ARG A 79 -8.53 -3.15 -0.19
N PHE A 80 -9.52 -3.33 0.68
CA PHE A 80 -10.00 -2.29 1.57
C PHE A 80 -9.78 -2.75 3.01
N LEU A 81 -9.38 -1.83 3.88
CA LEU A 81 -9.22 -2.08 5.31
C LEU A 81 -9.93 -0.97 6.09
N THR A 82 -10.97 -1.33 6.81
CA THR A 82 -11.64 -0.40 7.75
C THR A 82 -11.11 -0.67 9.15
N ILE A 83 -10.62 0.36 9.85
CA ILE A 83 -10.00 0.19 11.18
C ILE A 83 -11.07 -0.06 12.25
N TYR A 84 -12.09 0.80 12.33
CA TYR A 84 -13.14 0.72 13.35
C TYR A 84 -14.50 0.42 12.74
N ASP A 85 -15.29 -0.39 13.45
CA ASP A 85 -16.70 -0.59 13.17
C ASP A 85 -17.58 0.58 13.68
N GLU A 86 -18.90 0.40 13.60
CA GLU A 86 -19.88 1.40 14.04
C GLU A 86 -19.85 1.65 15.55
N ASN A 87 -19.43 0.65 16.34
CA ASN A 87 -19.34 0.68 17.80
C ASN A 87 -17.96 1.14 18.31
N ASN A 88 -17.11 1.68 17.43
CA ASN A 88 -15.73 2.08 17.70
C ASN A 88 -14.81 0.92 18.14
N GLN A 89 -15.15 -0.33 17.82
CA GLN A 89 -14.28 -1.48 18.05
C GLN A 89 -13.40 -1.72 16.82
N TYR A 90 -12.20 -2.29 17.03
CA TYR A 90 -11.38 -2.72 15.90
C TYR A 90 -12.11 -3.79 15.09
N THR A 91 -12.10 -3.66 13.76
CA THR A 91 -12.69 -4.68 12.90
C THR A 91 -11.86 -5.96 12.95
N GLU A 92 -12.50 -7.11 12.71
CA GLU A 92 -11.80 -8.40 12.68
C GLU A 92 -10.70 -8.45 11.61
N GLN A 93 -10.90 -7.78 10.47
CA GLN A 93 -9.88 -7.67 9.44
C GLN A 93 -8.63 -6.92 9.94
N PHE A 94 -8.84 -5.81 10.66
CA PHE A 94 -7.75 -5.04 11.25
C PHE A 94 -7.03 -5.85 12.33
N LYS A 95 -7.78 -6.49 13.23
CA LYS A 95 -7.21 -7.36 14.27
C LYS A 95 -6.38 -8.48 13.66
N LEU A 96 -6.91 -9.23 12.70
CA LEU A 96 -6.20 -10.32 12.05
C LEU A 96 -4.90 -9.86 11.37
N LEU A 97 -4.92 -8.69 10.74
CA LEU A 97 -3.74 -8.13 10.06
C LEU A 97 -2.67 -7.65 11.04
N THR A 98 -3.06 -7.19 12.23
CA THR A 98 -2.16 -6.51 13.17
C THR A 98 -1.93 -7.24 14.48
N LYS A 99 -2.51 -8.44 14.67
CA LYS A 99 -2.41 -9.24 15.90
C LYS A 99 -1.00 -9.54 16.37
N ASP A 100 -0.06 -9.68 15.45
CA ASP A 100 1.33 -9.98 15.81
C ASP A 100 2.06 -8.75 16.39
N PHE A 101 1.44 -7.57 16.32
CA PHE A 101 2.00 -6.28 16.77
C PHE A 101 1.23 -5.64 17.94
N TYR A 102 0.04 -6.15 18.27
CA TYR A 102 -0.78 -5.65 19.38
C TYR A 102 -0.84 -6.68 20.51
N LEU A 103 -0.57 -6.24 21.74
CA LEU A 103 -0.56 -7.11 22.92
C LEU A 103 -1.97 -7.51 23.38
N ALA A 104 -2.99 -6.68 23.09
CA ALA A 104 -4.40 -6.96 23.31
C ALA A 104 -5.24 -6.06 22.40
N PHE A 105 -6.36 -6.58 21.87
CA PHE A 105 -7.38 -5.84 21.12
C PHE A 105 -8.66 -5.67 21.93
#